data_AF-A0A2A4W1K4-F1
#
_entry.id   AF-A0A2A4W1K4-F1
#
_cell.length_a   1.000
_cell.length_b   1.000
_cell.length_c   1.000
_cell.angle_alpha   90.00
_cell.angle_beta   90.00
_cell.angle_gamma   90.00
#
_symmetry.space_group_name_H-M   'P 1'
#
loop_
_entity.id
_entity.type
_entity.pdbx_description
1 polymer ?
#
loop_
_entity_poly.entity_id
_entity_poly.type
_entity_poly.pdbx_seq_one_letter_code
_entity_poly.pdbx_strand_id
1 'polypeptide(L)'
;MLKRESMTNPFRAEFPFYLPCCVLMLDDNEEFLQSVRTAISGEHAVLCYTSPTRALTRLRAAEKQAAQGFYPFSSVSDEAFTDDGDQLVVFQASGLQEIIGSPDRYGMISVAIVDEVMPEMRGLEFCRKLQKSGIKTILLTGEMTDPAQTIAAFNDGIIDRFISKGDAQALDKIILAIAELQQRFFTDKSPALYLATTAARKCGLTDDQLNAVMAEAHAIFPYTEYYFHSKSGGYLLRDLSGATKLCLFSDQETQGEVADFLADQEGGLAEAEKLRCGSHLLPWGFLNDEFVDENPPGKGTQTTRTSFAARAVAGAFWCLIEESDMPPSLYQGPRQNETSWDAFKLGLLAVPLNEDTAI
;
A
#
# COMPACT_ATOMS: atom_id res chain seq x y z
N MET A 1 20.26 -2.30 -21.82
CA MET A 1 19.92 -1.34 -20.75
C MET A 1 18.75 -0.50 -21.25
N LEU A 2 17.55 -1.10 -21.27
CA LEU A 2 16.35 -0.36 -21.64
C LEU A 2 16.10 0.67 -20.54
N LYS A 3 15.95 1.94 -20.94
CA LYS A 3 15.42 2.99 -20.08
C LYS A 3 14.10 2.47 -19.49
N ARG A 4 14.07 2.31 -18.16
CA ARG A 4 12.85 2.14 -17.34
C ARG A 4 12.04 3.44 -17.36
N GLU A 5 11.75 3.97 -18.55
CA GLU A 5 10.88 5.13 -18.72
C GLU A 5 9.44 4.63 -18.64
N SER A 6 8.71 5.14 -17.64
CA SER A 6 7.28 4.92 -17.40
C SER A 6 6.88 3.50 -16.97
N MET A 7 7.39 3.03 -15.82
CA MET A 7 6.46 2.30 -14.95
C MET A 7 5.39 3.33 -14.55
N THR A 8 4.15 3.10 -14.98
CA THR A 8 2.97 3.77 -14.45
C THR A 8 3.12 3.86 -12.94
N ASN A 9 2.99 5.07 -12.38
CA ASN A 9 3.05 5.30 -10.94
C ASN A 9 2.20 4.21 -10.23
N PRO A 10 2.81 3.27 -9.48
CA PRO A 10 2.05 2.18 -8.87
C PRO A 10 1.15 2.70 -7.74
N PHE A 11 1.38 3.93 -7.30
CA PHE A 11 0.66 4.56 -6.21
C PHE A 11 -0.65 5.16 -6.73
N ARG A 12 -1.75 4.55 -6.27
CA ARG A 12 -3.13 4.92 -6.59
C ARG A 12 -3.72 5.57 -5.35
N ALA A 13 -3.47 6.87 -5.21
CA ALA A 13 -3.71 7.61 -3.99
C ALA A 13 -5.19 7.79 -3.67
N GLU A 14 -6.09 7.39 -4.56
CA GLU A 14 -7.51 7.24 -4.27
C GLU A 14 -7.83 6.10 -3.29
N PHE A 15 -6.89 5.18 -3.06
CA PHE A 15 -6.99 4.13 -2.05
C PHE A 15 -6.27 4.52 -0.75
N PRO A 16 -6.73 4.02 0.40
CA PRO A 16 -6.22 4.47 1.68
C PRO A 16 -4.82 3.97 1.99
N PHE A 17 -4.31 2.96 1.29
CA PHE A 17 -2.95 2.48 1.53
C PHE A 17 -2.40 1.67 0.37
N TYR A 18 -1.08 1.56 0.37
CA TYR A 18 -0.30 0.63 -0.43
C TYR A 18 0.91 0.21 0.38
N LEU A 19 1.25 -1.07 0.35
CA LEU A 19 2.49 -1.58 0.91
C LEU A 19 3.09 -2.67 0.00
N PRO A 20 4.43 -2.81 -0.01
CA PRO A 20 5.07 -3.95 -0.64
C PRO A 20 4.57 -5.27 -0.04
N CYS A 21 4.40 -6.26 -0.90
CA CYS A 21 3.89 -7.58 -0.54
C CYS A 21 4.85 -8.66 -1.06
N CYS A 22 4.81 -9.82 -0.43
CA CYS A 22 5.48 -11.02 -0.90
C CYS A 22 4.89 -11.53 -2.22
N VAL A 23 5.79 -12.08 -3.04
CA VAL A 23 5.51 -12.91 -4.20
C VAL A 23 5.76 -14.36 -3.80
N LEU A 24 4.81 -15.25 -4.06
CA LEU A 24 5.01 -16.69 -3.93
C LEU A 24 5.43 -17.26 -5.27
N MET A 25 6.49 -18.06 -5.30
CA MET A 25 6.95 -18.76 -6.48
C MET A 25 6.89 -20.27 -6.23
N LEU A 26 6.26 -20.99 -7.15
CA LEU A 26 6.03 -22.42 -7.06
C LEU A 26 6.48 -23.10 -8.36
N ASP A 27 7.51 -23.92 -8.25
CA ASP A 27 8.12 -24.65 -9.37
C ASP A 27 8.85 -25.88 -8.81
N ASP A 28 8.74 -27.05 -9.43
CA ASP A 28 9.40 -28.25 -8.92
C ASP A 28 10.93 -28.26 -9.21
N ASN A 29 11.41 -27.33 -10.03
CA ASN A 29 12.82 -27.14 -10.31
C ASN A 29 13.48 -26.10 -9.37
N GLU A 30 14.27 -26.59 -8.42
CA GLU A 30 15.01 -25.76 -7.46
C GLU A 30 16.01 -24.79 -8.09
N GLU A 31 16.71 -25.20 -9.15
CA GLU A 31 17.70 -24.36 -9.83
C GLU A 31 17.03 -23.17 -10.51
N PHE A 32 15.87 -23.41 -11.12
CA PHE A 32 15.06 -22.36 -11.73
C PHE A 32 14.54 -21.38 -10.68
N LEU A 33 13.99 -21.88 -9.56
CA LEU A 33 13.56 -21.03 -8.44
C LEU A 33 14.69 -20.14 -7.94
N GLN A 34 15.89 -20.69 -7.73
CA GLN A 34 17.04 -19.91 -7.25
C GLN A 34 17.47 -18.84 -8.26
N SER A 35 17.48 -19.18 -9.55
CA SER A 35 17.84 -18.24 -10.62
C SER A 35 16.88 -17.05 -10.68
N VAL A 36 15.57 -17.32 -10.74
CA VAL A 36 14.55 -16.27 -10.82
C VAL A 36 14.50 -15.46 -9.53
N ARG A 37 14.53 -16.12 -8.36
CA ARG A 37 14.58 -15.44 -7.06
C ARG A 37 15.76 -14.47 -7.02
N THR A 38 16.97 -14.91 -7.36
CA THR A 38 18.15 -14.04 -7.37
C THR A 38 17.97 -12.84 -8.29
N ALA A 39 17.35 -13.04 -9.44
CA ALA A 39 17.14 -11.99 -10.42
C ALA A 39 16.11 -10.93 -9.98
N ILE A 40 15.08 -11.31 -9.23
CA ILE A 40 13.99 -10.39 -8.82
C ILE A 40 14.07 -9.92 -7.35
N SER A 41 14.94 -10.52 -6.53
CA SER A 41 15.05 -10.22 -5.08
C SER A 41 15.50 -8.79 -4.76
N GLY A 42 16.06 -8.07 -5.75
CA GLY A 42 16.38 -6.65 -5.60
C GLY A 42 15.14 -5.79 -5.38
N GLU A 43 14.02 -6.15 -6.02
CA GLU A 43 12.78 -5.34 -6.03
C GLU A 43 11.65 -6.01 -5.24
N HIS A 44 11.62 -7.35 -5.18
CA HIS A 44 10.53 -8.10 -4.58
C HIS A 44 11.01 -9.05 -3.47
N ALA A 45 10.18 -9.22 -2.44
CA ALA A 45 10.34 -10.31 -1.48
C ALA A 45 9.72 -11.58 -2.08
N VAL A 46 10.49 -12.67 -2.22
CA VAL A 46 10.04 -13.90 -2.88
C VAL A 46 10.12 -15.09 -1.93
N LEU A 47 8.97 -15.73 -1.72
CA LEU A 47 8.85 -17.04 -1.09
C LEU A 47 8.89 -18.12 -2.17
N CYS A 48 9.74 -19.14 -2.02
CA CYS A 48 9.89 -20.17 -3.04
C CYS A 48 9.57 -21.56 -2.48
N TYR A 49 8.76 -22.31 -3.22
CA TYR A 49 8.33 -23.67 -2.87
C TYR A 49 8.46 -24.60 -4.07
N THR A 50 8.83 -25.85 -3.81
CA THR A 50 8.79 -26.96 -4.78
C THR A 50 7.60 -27.88 -4.58
N SER A 51 6.94 -27.81 -3.42
CA SER A 51 5.71 -28.57 -3.15
C SER A 51 4.47 -27.65 -3.15
N PRO A 52 3.48 -27.93 -4.02
CA PRO A 52 2.19 -27.26 -4.01
C PRO A 52 1.48 -27.31 -2.65
N THR A 53 1.55 -28.45 -1.94
CA THR A 53 0.92 -28.57 -0.61
C THR A 53 1.54 -27.65 0.43
N ARG A 54 2.87 -27.50 0.43
CA ARG A 54 3.57 -26.56 1.34
C ARG A 54 3.20 -25.12 1.01
N ALA A 55 3.21 -24.77 -0.28
CA ALA A 55 2.81 -23.45 -0.76
C ALA A 55 1.37 -23.08 -0.33
N LEU A 56 0.40 -23.99 -0.50
CA LEU A 56 -0.99 -23.78 -0.05
C LEU A 56 -1.09 -23.62 1.47
N THR A 57 -0.28 -24.36 2.24
CA THR A 57 -0.28 -24.27 3.70
C THR A 57 0.21 -22.90 4.15
N ARG A 58 1.33 -22.41 3.60
CA ARG A 58 1.83 -21.06 3.88
C ARG A 58 0.83 -19.99 3.50
N LEU A 59 0.21 -20.12 2.33
CA LEU A 59 -0.74 -19.15 1.81
C LEU A 59 -1.96 -19.02 2.73
N ARG A 60 -2.54 -20.15 3.17
CA ARG A 60 -3.64 -20.13 4.15
C ARG A 60 -3.24 -19.50 5.48
N ALA A 61 -2.00 -19.73 5.93
CA ALA A 61 -1.49 -19.07 7.13
C ALA A 61 -1.37 -17.55 6.94
N ALA A 62 -0.85 -17.10 5.79
CA ALA A 62 -0.78 -15.68 5.42
C ALA A 62 -2.17 -15.04 5.35
N GLU A 63 -3.14 -15.71 4.74
CA GLU A 63 -4.53 -15.24 4.65
C GLU A 63 -5.17 -15.11 6.03
N LYS A 64 -4.96 -16.10 6.91
CA LYS A 64 -5.49 -16.06 8.28
C LYS A 64 -4.89 -14.90 9.07
N GLN A 65 -3.58 -14.69 8.96
CA GLN A 65 -2.89 -13.57 9.58
C GLN A 65 -3.39 -12.23 9.04
N ALA A 66 -3.60 -12.14 7.73
CA ALA A 66 -4.17 -10.96 7.11
C ALA A 66 -5.63 -10.74 7.56
N ALA A 67 -6.46 -11.78 7.63
CA ALA A 67 -7.84 -11.69 8.12
C ALA A 67 -7.93 -11.22 9.58
N GLN A 68 -6.90 -11.48 10.39
CA GLN A 68 -6.85 -11.12 11.81
C GLN A 68 -6.28 -9.72 12.08
N GLY A 69 -5.65 -9.05 11.11
CA GLY A 69 -5.02 -7.73 11.33
C GLY A 69 -4.83 -6.81 10.12
N PHE A 70 -5.22 -7.21 8.90
CA PHE A 70 -5.03 -6.47 7.64
C PHE A 70 -6.30 -6.15 6.88
N TYR A 71 -7.41 -6.73 7.26
CA TYR A 71 -8.71 -6.40 6.72
C TYR A 71 -9.34 -5.41 7.71
N PRO A 72 -9.20 -4.07 7.54
CA PRO A 72 -9.81 -3.06 8.39
C PRO A 72 -11.33 -2.98 8.11
N PHE A 73 -11.99 -4.15 8.06
CA PHE A 73 -13.36 -4.30 7.65
C PHE A 73 -14.11 -5.05 8.75
N SER A 74 -15.11 -4.41 9.33
CA SER A 74 -16.33 -5.11 9.70
C SER A 74 -17.39 -4.72 8.67
N SER A 75 -17.96 -5.69 7.96
CA SER A 75 -19.28 -5.46 7.38
C SER A 75 -20.22 -5.26 8.57
N VAL A 76 -20.57 -4.01 8.88
CA VAL A 76 -21.65 -3.75 9.82
C VAL A 76 -22.93 -4.06 9.07
N SER A 77 -23.30 -5.34 9.02
CA SER A 77 -24.69 -5.71 8.81
C SER A 77 -25.39 -5.46 10.13
N ASP A 78 -25.78 -4.21 10.39
CA ASP A 78 -26.69 -3.96 11.49
C ASP A 78 -27.99 -4.68 11.14
N GLU A 79 -28.35 -5.69 11.94
CA GLU A 79 -29.66 -6.35 11.91
C GLU A 79 -30.82 -5.37 12.22
N ALA A 80 -30.52 -4.07 12.36
CA ALA A 80 -31.45 -2.97 12.64
C ALA A 80 -31.91 -2.19 11.39
N PHE A 81 -31.35 -2.42 10.19
CA PHE A 81 -31.79 -1.74 8.96
C PHE A 81 -32.36 -2.75 7.94
N THR A 82 -33.59 -3.18 8.21
CA THR A 82 -34.45 -3.82 7.20
C THR A 82 -35.20 -2.74 6.42
N ASP A 83 -34.62 -2.26 5.33
CA ASP A 83 -35.26 -1.97 4.03
C ASP A 83 -34.24 -1.18 3.19
N ASP A 84 -33.96 -1.67 1.98
CA ASP A 84 -33.12 -1.07 0.94
C ASP A 84 -31.71 -0.54 1.35
N GLY A 85 -30.70 -1.34 1.03
CA GLY A 85 -29.71 -0.87 0.04
C GLY A 85 -28.33 -0.38 0.49
N ASP A 86 -28.07 0.00 1.74
CA ASP A 86 -26.77 0.59 2.08
C ASP A 86 -25.97 -0.26 3.08
N GLN A 87 -25.01 -1.04 2.55
CA GLN A 87 -23.93 -1.60 3.37
C GLN A 87 -22.99 -0.46 3.78
N LEU A 88 -23.09 0.01 5.02
CA LEU A 88 -22.19 1.01 5.58
C LEU A 88 -20.82 0.36 5.85
N VAL A 89 -19.86 0.55 4.95
CA VAL A 89 -18.46 0.18 5.20
C VAL A 89 -17.78 1.32 5.95
N VAL A 90 -17.64 1.15 7.27
CA VAL A 90 -16.94 2.10 8.13
C VAL A 90 -15.44 1.85 8.00
N PHE A 91 -14.71 2.80 7.42
CA PHE A 91 -13.25 2.80 7.45
C PHE A 91 -12.77 3.03 8.88
N GLN A 92 -12.36 1.96 9.55
CA GLN A 92 -11.77 2.05 10.87
C GLN A 92 -10.32 2.52 10.75
N ALA A 93 -10.09 3.81 10.98
CA ALA A 93 -8.74 4.39 11.02
C ALA A 93 -7.80 3.64 12.00
N SER A 94 -8.36 2.98 13.03
CA SER A 94 -7.63 2.07 13.93
C SER A 94 -7.04 0.85 13.21
N GLY A 95 -7.77 0.24 12.28
CA GLY A 95 -7.29 -0.91 11.51
C GLY A 95 -6.10 -0.56 10.61
N LEU A 96 -6.05 0.66 10.07
CA LEU A 96 -4.89 1.11 9.31
C LEU A 96 -3.66 1.34 10.20
N GLN A 97 -3.86 1.84 11.42
CA GLN A 97 -2.78 1.99 12.41
C GLN A 97 -2.24 0.62 12.88
N GLU A 98 -3.09 -0.39 12.96
CA GLU A 98 -2.69 -1.78 13.22
C GLU A 98 -1.83 -2.32 12.09
N ILE A 99 -2.21 -2.08 10.83
CA ILE A 99 -1.42 -2.45 9.65
C ILE A 99 -0.04 -1.80 9.67
N ILE A 100 0.02 -0.47 9.84
CA ILE A 100 1.27 0.30 9.82
C ILE A 100 2.26 -0.25 10.85
N GLY A 101 1.76 -0.58 12.05
CA GLY A 101 2.59 -1.06 13.13
C GLY A 101 2.68 -2.59 13.22
N SER A 102 2.16 -3.33 12.25
CA SER A 102 2.26 -4.78 12.22
C SER A 102 3.65 -5.19 11.71
N PRO A 103 4.42 -5.97 12.48
CA PRO A 103 5.72 -6.48 12.03
C PRO A 103 5.55 -7.42 10.82
N ASP A 104 4.42 -8.10 10.73
CA ASP A 104 4.16 -9.12 9.72
C ASP A 104 3.57 -8.58 8.41
N ARG A 105 3.44 -7.25 8.28
CA ARG A 105 2.69 -6.63 7.17
C ARG A 105 3.16 -7.04 5.79
N TYR A 106 4.47 -7.20 5.67
CA TYR A 106 5.13 -7.59 4.43
C TYR A 106 4.95 -9.07 4.08
N GLY A 107 4.54 -9.90 5.05
CA GLY A 107 4.22 -11.31 4.86
C GLY A 107 2.96 -11.56 4.02
N MET A 108 2.21 -10.51 3.68
CA MET A 108 1.06 -10.58 2.78
C MET A 108 1.49 -11.08 1.40
N ILE A 109 0.84 -12.13 0.90
CA ILE A 109 1.07 -12.67 -0.43
C ILE A 109 0.06 -12.04 -1.39
N SER A 110 0.57 -11.38 -2.42
CA SER A 110 -0.25 -10.62 -3.39
C SER A 110 -0.28 -11.29 -4.77
N VAL A 111 0.84 -11.90 -5.16
CA VAL A 111 1.03 -12.56 -6.46
C VAL A 111 1.62 -13.95 -6.24
N ALA A 112 1.11 -14.94 -6.96
CA ALA A 112 1.65 -16.29 -7.06
C ALA A 112 2.12 -16.57 -8.50
N ILE A 113 3.38 -16.93 -8.64
CA ILE A 113 4.01 -17.38 -9.89
C ILE A 113 4.09 -18.90 -9.81
N VAL A 114 3.47 -19.60 -10.75
CA VAL A 114 3.24 -21.05 -10.65
C VAL A 114 3.63 -21.73 -11.94
N ASP A 115 4.43 -22.78 -11.87
CA ASP A 115 4.72 -23.60 -13.04
C ASP A 115 3.51 -24.42 -13.50
N GLU A 116 3.36 -24.55 -14.80
CA GLU A 116 2.25 -25.28 -15.41
C GLU A 116 2.30 -26.78 -15.09
N VAL A 117 3.49 -27.37 -15.16
CA VAL A 117 3.69 -28.82 -15.11
C VAL A 117 4.50 -29.19 -13.87
N MET A 118 3.80 -29.64 -12.83
CA MET A 118 4.42 -30.15 -11.61
C MET A 118 3.89 -31.56 -11.27
N PRO A 119 4.71 -32.45 -10.68
CA PRO A 119 4.33 -33.85 -10.43
C PRO A 119 3.17 -34.05 -9.45
N GLU A 120 3.09 -33.21 -8.41
CA GLU A 120 2.11 -33.37 -7.32
C GLU A 120 0.73 -32.81 -7.70
N MET A 121 0.70 -31.65 -8.37
CA MET A 121 -0.50 -30.91 -8.71
C MET A 121 -0.17 -30.01 -9.90
N ARG A 122 -1.00 -29.99 -10.94
CA ARG A 122 -0.78 -29.09 -12.09
C ARG A 122 -0.97 -27.63 -11.67
N GLY A 123 -0.22 -26.72 -12.30
CA GLY A 123 -0.27 -25.28 -11.97
C GLY A 123 -1.68 -24.69 -12.06
N LEU A 124 -2.43 -25.03 -13.11
CA LEU A 124 -3.83 -24.58 -13.25
C LEU A 124 -4.74 -25.10 -12.13
N GLU A 125 -4.52 -26.32 -11.63
CA GLU A 125 -5.29 -26.85 -10.50
C GLU A 125 -4.96 -26.10 -9.21
N PHE A 126 -3.69 -25.75 -9.01
CA PHE A 126 -3.25 -24.90 -7.91
C PHE A 126 -3.89 -23.51 -8.00
N CYS A 127 -3.85 -22.85 -9.15
CA CYS A 127 -4.47 -21.53 -9.35
C CYS A 127 -5.98 -21.54 -9.09
N ARG A 128 -6.71 -22.61 -9.47
CA ARG A 128 -8.13 -22.77 -9.12
C ARG A 128 -8.38 -22.76 -7.61
N LYS A 129 -7.47 -23.33 -6.82
CA LYS A 129 -7.57 -23.33 -5.34
C LYS A 129 -7.35 -21.93 -4.76
N LEU A 130 -6.74 -21.01 -5.50
CA LEU A 130 -6.49 -19.63 -5.08
C LEU A 130 -7.60 -18.65 -5.45
N GLN A 131 -8.60 -19.01 -6.28
CA GLN A 131 -9.60 -18.04 -6.76
C GLN A 131 -10.32 -17.27 -5.64
N LYS A 132 -10.52 -17.89 -4.48
CA LYS A 132 -11.18 -17.24 -3.33
C LYS A 132 -10.28 -16.31 -2.51
N SER A 133 -8.96 -16.36 -2.70
CA SER A 133 -7.96 -15.56 -1.95
C SER A 133 -7.84 -14.11 -2.43
N GLY A 134 -8.24 -13.86 -3.68
CA GLY A 134 -7.95 -12.62 -4.40
C GLY A 134 -6.47 -12.44 -4.80
N ILE A 135 -5.60 -13.40 -4.49
CA ILE A 135 -4.19 -13.43 -4.91
C ILE A 135 -4.14 -13.52 -6.43
N LYS A 136 -3.28 -12.70 -7.04
CA LYS A 136 -3.09 -12.68 -8.48
C LYS A 136 -2.14 -13.77 -8.92
N THR A 137 -2.33 -14.28 -10.13
CA THR A 137 -1.65 -15.49 -10.57
C THR A 137 -0.96 -15.32 -11.92
N ILE A 138 0.31 -15.71 -11.98
CA ILE A 138 1.12 -15.78 -13.19
C ILE A 138 1.45 -17.24 -13.44
N LEU A 139 0.96 -17.80 -14.54
CA LEU A 139 1.32 -19.16 -14.95
C LEU A 139 2.60 -19.16 -15.79
N LEU A 140 3.63 -19.88 -15.35
CA LEU A 140 4.82 -20.12 -16.16
C LEU A 140 4.59 -21.36 -17.03
N THR A 141 4.88 -21.22 -18.32
CA THR A 141 4.64 -22.28 -19.31
C THR A 141 5.96 -22.67 -19.95
N GLY A 142 6.21 -23.97 -20.12
CA GLY A 142 7.35 -24.46 -20.90
C GLY A 142 7.02 -24.44 -22.39
N GLU A 143 7.13 -25.60 -23.03
CA GLU A 143 6.37 -25.88 -24.26
C GLU A 143 4.93 -26.16 -23.86
N MET A 144 4.03 -25.20 -24.09
CA MET A 144 2.61 -25.33 -23.76
C MET A 144 2.06 -26.60 -24.38
N THR A 145 1.70 -27.58 -23.54
CA THR A 145 1.17 -28.86 -24.01
C THR A 145 -0.31 -28.72 -24.39
N ASP A 146 -1.03 -27.79 -23.78
CA ASP A 146 -2.43 -27.46 -24.08
C ASP A 146 -2.70 -25.93 -24.06
N PRO A 147 -2.35 -25.22 -25.15
CA PRO A 147 -2.58 -23.78 -25.25
C PRO A 147 -4.05 -23.38 -25.10
N ALA A 148 -4.98 -24.23 -25.54
CA ALA A 148 -6.41 -23.95 -25.49
C ALA A 148 -6.92 -23.90 -24.04
N GLN A 149 -6.47 -24.83 -23.20
CA GLN A 149 -6.80 -24.84 -21.77
C GLN A 149 -6.25 -23.60 -21.05
N THR A 150 -5.02 -23.19 -21.35
CA THR A 150 -4.41 -22.00 -20.73
C THR A 150 -5.12 -20.71 -21.14
N ILE A 151 -5.49 -20.57 -22.41
CA ILE A 151 -6.28 -19.43 -22.89
C ILE A 151 -7.66 -19.40 -22.23
N ALA A 152 -8.33 -20.54 -22.11
CA ALA A 152 -9.61 -20.63 -21.41
C ALA A 152 -9.46 -20.23 -19.93
N ALA A 153 -8.43 -20.72 -19.24
CA ALA A 153 -8.16 -20.36 -17.85
C ALA A 153 -7.90 -18.86 -17.65
N PHE A 154 -7.23 -18.21 -18.61
CA PHE A 154 -7.02 -16.77 -18.59
C PHE A 154 -8.34 -16.01 -18.78
N ASN A 155 -9.16 -16.40 -19.77
CA ASN A 155 -10.45 -15.76 -20.03
C ASN A 155 -11.44 -15.96 -18.87
N ASP A 156 -11.38 -17.11 -18.21
CA ASP A 156 -12.22 -17.45 -17.04
C ASP A 156 -11.72 -16.79 -15.74
N GLY A 157 -10.60 -16.05 -15.77
CA GLY A 157 -10.00 -15.41 -14.61
C GLY A 157 -9.44 -16.40 -13.57
N ILE A 158 -9.13 -17.63 -13.98
CA ILE A 158 -8.39 -18.60 -13.15
C ILE A 158 -6.92 -18.17 -13.03
N ILE A 159 -6.37 -17.63 -14.12
CA ILE A 159 -5.03 -17.04 -14.16
C ILE A 159 -5.10 -15.59 -14.62
N ASP A 160 -4.26 -14.71 -14.06
CA ASP A 160 -4.22 -13.30 -14.47
C ASP A 160 -3.21 -13.01 -15.57
N ARG A 161 -2.17 -13.84 -15.70
CA ARG A 161 -1.16 -13.79 -16.77
C ARG A 161 -0.61 -15.19 -17.03
N PHE A 162 -0.06 -15.40 -18.22
CA PHE A 162 0.81 -16.53 -18.51
C PHE A 162 2.07 -16.06 -19.25
N ILE A 163 3.21 -16.66 -18.95
CA ILE A 163 4.53 -16.30 -19.51
C ILE A 163 5.26 -17.58 -19.89
N SER A 164 5.90 -17.60 -21.06
CA SER A 164 6.72 -18.75 -21.47
C SER A 164 8.12 -18.67 -20.86
N LYS A 165 8.58 -19.76 -20.24
CA LYS A 165 9.95 -19.93 -19.72
C LYS A 165 11.01 -19.86 -20.82
N GLY A 166 10.65 -20.21 -22.06
CA GLY A 166 11.54 -20.14 -23.22
C GLY A 166 11.66 -18.74 -23.82
N ASP A 167 10.89 -17.76 -23.34
CA ASP A 167 10.94 -16.39 -23.81
C ASP A 167 12.23 -15.71 -23.33
N ALA A 168 13.00 -15.14 -24.25
CA ALA A 168 14.22 -14.40 -23.94
C ALA A 168 13.98 -13.19 -23.01
N GLN A 169 12.75 -12.67 -22.97
CA GLN A 169 12.33 -11.57 -22.11
C GLN A 169 11.41 -12.02 -20.96
N ALA A 170 11.37 -13.32 -20.62
CA ALA A 170 10.50 -13.86 -19.58
C ALA A 170 10.66 -13.12 -18.25
N LEU A 171 11.90 -12.85 -17.83
CA LEU A 171 12.20 -12.18 -16.57
C LEU A 171 11.64 -10.76 -16.52
N ASP A 172 11.86 -9.96 -17.57
CA ASP A 172 11.34 -8.59 -17.65
C ASP A 172 9.80 -8.59 -17.62
N LYS A 173 9.17 -9.55 -18.33
CA LYS A 173 7.72 -9.73 -18.33
C LYS A 173 7.20 -10.12 -16.95
N ILE A 174 7.92 -10.97 -16.21
CA ILE A 174 7.56 -11.36 -14.84
C ILE A 174 7.59 -10.13 -13.92
N ILE A 175 8.66 -9.33 -13.95
CA ILE A 175 8.80 -8.13 -13.10
C ILE A 175 7.66 -7.14 -13.39
N LEU A 176 7.40 -6.87 -14.67
CA LEU A 176 6.30 -5.98 -15.07
C LEU A 176 4.94 -6.53 -14.64
N ALA A 177 4.71 -7.84 -14.80
CA ALA A 177 3.47 -8.49 -14.40
C ALA A 177 3.28 -8.47 -12.88
N ILE A 178 4.34 -8.67 -12.08
CA ILE A 178 4.26 -8.57 -10.62
C ILE A 178 3.78 -7.16 -10.24
N ALA A 179 4.42 -6.11 -10.78
CA ALA A 179 4.05 -4.73 -10.45
C ALA A 179 2.58 -4.41 -10.80
N GLU A 180 2.13 -4.78 -12.00
CA GLU A 180 0.73 -4.60 -12.44
C GLU A 180 -0.24 -5.37 -11.53
N LEU A 181 0.06 -6.63 -11.24
CA LEU A 181 -0.83 -7.50 -10.48
C LEU A 181 -0.88 -7.16 -8.98
N GLN A 182 0.22 -6.67 -8.41
CA GLN A 182 0.21 -6.16 -7.03
C GLN A 182 -0.70 -4.95 -6.90
N GLN A 183 -0.68 -4.04 -7.88
CA GLN A 183 -1.63 -2.94 -7.90
C GLN A 183 -3.08 -3.46 -7.98
N ARG A 184 -3.36 -4.39 -8.91
CA ARG A 184 -4.69 -5.00 -9.06
C ARG A 184 -5.16 -5.75 -7.81
N PHE A 185 -4.24 -6.34 -7.04
CA PHE A 185 -4.55 -7.00 -5.77
C PHE A 185 -5.17 -6.02 -4.77
N PHE A 186 -4.65 -4.80 -4.67
CA PHE A 186 -5.23 -3.76 -3.82
C PHE A 186 -6.51 -3.18 -4.42
N THR A 187 -6.55 -2.89 -5.73
CA THR A 187 -7.73 -2.25 -6.34
C THR A 187 -8.96 -3.17 -6.37
N ASP A 188 -8.81 -4.48 -6.55
CA ASP A 188 -9.96 -5.38 -6.64
C ASP A 188 -10.65 -5.59 -5.27
N LYS A 189 -9.93 -5.32 -4.16
CA LYS A 189 -10.44 -5.47 -2.79
C LYS A 189 -11.07 -4.18 -2.22
N SER A 190 -11.24 -3.15 -3.04
CA SER A 190 -11.28 -1.76 -2.56
C SER A 190 -12.41 -0.82 -3.00
N PRO A 191 -13.50 -1.21 -3.70
CA PRO A 191 -14.57 -0.25 -4.01
C PRO A 191 -15.12 0.47 -2.76
N ALA A 192 -15.31 -0.27 -1.67
CA ALA A 192 -15.73 0.32 -0.40
C ALA A 192 -14.63 1.15 0.28
N LEU A 193 -13.35 0.76 0.13
CA LEU A 193 -12.21 1.53 0.63
C LEU A 193 -12.07 2.85 -0.11
N TYR A 194 -12.25 2.85 -1.43
CA TYR A 194 -12.25 4.06 -2.25
C TYR A 194 -13.33 5.03 -1.77
N LEU A 195 -14.57 4.54 -1.60
CA LEU A 195 -15.68 5.38 -1.11
C LEU A 195 -15.40 5.93 0.29
N ALA A 196 -14.93 5.09 1.21
CA ALA A 196 -14.66 5.52 2.58
C ALA A 196 -13.44 6.46 2.68
N THR A 197 -12.41 6.27 1.85
CA THR A 197 -11.27 7.19 1.75
C THR A 197 -11.72 8.52 1.18
N THR A 198 -12.53 8.50 0.12
CA THR A 198 -13.12 9.71 -0.48
C THR A 198 -13.97 10.48 0.54
N ALA A 199 -14.79 9.78 1.34
CA ALA A 199 -15.58 10.40 2.40
C ALA A 199 -14.74 10.92 3.58
N ALA A 200 -13.63 10.27 3.90
CA ALA A 200 -12.73 10.68 4.98
C ALA A 200 -11.78 11.81 4.58
N ARG A 201 -11.60 12.07 3.28
CA ARG A 201 -10.83 13.20 2.78
C ARG A 201 -11.56 14.50 3.11
N LYS A 202 -10.82 15.43 3.70
CA LYS A 202 -11.31 16.76 4.10
C LYS A 202 -11.06 17.81 3.02
N CYS A 203 -10.91 17.39 1.76
CA CYS A 203 -10.68 18.28 0.63
C CYS A 203 -11.35 17.69 -0.63
N GLY A 204 -11.74 18.57 -1.55
CA GLY A 204 -12.37 18.28 -2.83
C GLY A 204 -11.39 18.01 -3.97
N LEU A 205 -10.14 17.64 -3.69
CA LEU A 205 -9.17 17.26 -4.72
C LEU A 205 -9.67 16.05 -5.53
N THR A 206 -9.53 16.10 -6.85
CA THR A 206 -9.79 14.95 -7.72
C THR A 206 -8.68 13.89 -7.61
N ASP A 207 -8.94 12.67 -8.09
CA ASP A 207 -7.94 11.60 -8.10
C ASP A 207 -6.71 11.97 -8.93
N ASP A 208 -6.88 12.67 -10.07
CA ASP A 208 -5.78 13.12 -10.90
C ASP A 208 -4.89 14.14 -10.17
N GLN A 209 -5.50 15.07 -9.45
CA GLN A 209 -4.77 16.05 -8.64
C GLN A 209 -4.00 15.38 -7.51
N LEU A 210 -4.63 14.41 -6.84
CA LEU A 210 -3.99 13.67 -5.75
C LEU A 210 -2.83 12.80 -6.26
N ASN A 211 -3.02 12.12 -7.39
CA ASN A 211 -1.97 11.33 -8.02
C ASN A 211 -0.82 12.21 -8.52
N ALA A 212 -1.07 13.45 -8.95
CA ALA A 212 -0.03 14.43 -9.28
C ALA A 212 0.78 14.85 -8.05
N VAL A 213 0.13 15.14 -6.92
CA VAL A 213 0.79 15.43 -5.63
C VAL A 213 1.68 14.26 -5.21
N MET A 214 1.15 13.03 -5.24
CA MET A 214 1.88 11.84 -4.81
C MET A 214 3.04 11.50 -5.76
N ALA A 215 2.90 11.77 -7.06
CA ALA A 215 4.00 11.66 -8.01
C ALA A 215 5.15 12.64 -7.72
N GLU A 216 4.85 13.92 -7.42
CA GLU A 216 5.88 14.87 -7.02
C GLU A 216 6.50 14.53 -5.65
N ALA A 217 5.68 14.07 -4.70
CA ALA A 217 6.16 13.58 -3.40
C ALA A 217 7.14 12.42 -3.57
N HIS A 218 6.81 11.45 -4.43
CA HIS A 218 7.67 10.30 -4.73
C HIS A 218 9.00 10.72 -5.38
N ALA A 219 8.97 11.73 -6.26
CA ALA A 219 10.18 12.25 -6.89
C ALA A 219 11.17 12.88 -5.89
N ILE A 220 10.68 13.41 -4.77
CA ILE A 220 11.51 14.00 -3.70
C ILE A 220 11.89 12.97 -2.65
N PHE A 221 10.93 12.13 -2.28
CA PHE A 221 11.04 11.13 -1.24
C PHE A 221 10.54 9.80 -1.83
N PRO A 222 11.44 8.94 -2.34
CA PRO A 222 11.11 7.68 -3.00
C PRO A 222 10.50 6.65 -2.04
N TYR A 223 9.27 6.91 -1.61
CA TYR A 223 8.53 6.04 -0.70
C TYR A 223 8.13 4.73 -1.39
N THR A 224 8.07 3.66 -0.63
CA THR A 224 7.66 2.31 -1.07
C THR A 224 6.29 1.92 -0.54
N GLU A 225 5.83 2.56 0.54
CA GLU A 225 4.51 2.37 1.12
C GLU A 225 3.87 3.71 1.51
N TYR A 226 2.54 3.76 1.50
CA TYR A 226 1.78 4.90 1.98
C TYR A 226 0.51 4.48 2.72
N TYR A 227 0.07 5.33 3.65
CA TYR A 227 -1.09 5.08 4.51
C TYR A 227 -1.86 6.38 4.79
N PHE A 228 -3.14 6.40 4.47
CA PHE A 228 -4.02 7.53 4.66
C PHE A 228 -4.22 7.80 6.14
N HIS A 229 -3.94 9.02 6.57
CA HIS A 229 -4.06 9.41 7.95
C HIS A 229 -5.24 10.36 8.12
N SER A 230 -6.39 9.79 8.50
CA SER A 230 -7.68 10.50 8.56
C SER A 230 -7.67 11.76 9.43
N LYS A 231 -6.89 11.78 10.53
CA LYS A 231 -6.83 12.95 11.41
C LYS A 231 -6.12 14.14 10.74
N SER A 232 -5.03 13.90 10.00
CA SER A 232 -4.28 14.96 9.31
C SER A 232 -4.87 15.30 7.94
N GLY A 233 -5.61 14.37 7.33
CA GLY A 233 -6.08 14.51 5.95
C GLY A 233 -4.99 14.28 4.91
N GLY A 234 -3.85 13.68 5.30
CA GLY A 234 -2.69 13.42 4.45
C GLY A 234 -2.30 11.93 4.39
N TYR A 235 -1.17 11.64 3.75
CA TYR A 235 -0.58 10.30 3.66
C TYR A 235 0.71 10.20 4.47
N LEU A 236 0.79 9.24 5.39
CA LEU A 236 2.08 8.79 5.91
C LEU A 236 2.79 8.01 4.80
N LEU A 237 4.00 8.40 4.47
CA LEU A 237 4.86 7.82 3.45
C LEU A 237 6.06 7.18 4.13
N ARG A 238 6.46 5.98 3.70
CA ARG A 238 7.72 5.37 4.17
C ARG A 238 8.57 4.89 3.01
N ASP A 239 9.87 5.11 3.13
CA ASP A 239 10.85 4.63 2.14
C ASP A 239 11.30 3.19 2.41
N LEU A 240 12.18 2.72 1.53
CA LEU A 240 12.77 1.38 1.58
C LEU A 240 13.42 1.06 2.94
N SER A 241 14.03 2.07 3.59
CA SER A 241 14.71 1.95 4.88
C SER A 241 13.78 2.07 6.09
N GLY A 242 12.52 2.47 5.85
CA GLY A 242 11.52 2.72 6.89
C GLY A 242 11.48 4.17 7.40
N ALA A 243 12.27 5.08 6.81
CA ALA A 243 12.18 6.50 7.14
C ALA A 243 10.77 7.01 6.79
N THR A 244 10.22 7.89 7.64
CA THR A 244 8.81 8.28 7.55
C THR A 244 8.66 9.78 7.28
N LYS A 245 7.76 10.14 6.36
CA LYS A 245 7.33 11.52 6.12
C LYS A 245 5.82 11.60 6.00
N LEU A 246 5.24 12.75 6.29
CA LEU A 246 3.81 12.99 6.10
C LEU A 246 3.65 13.89 4.89
N CYS A 247 2.98 13.38 3.86
CA CYS A 247 2.50 14.18 2.73
C CYS A 247 1.16 14.79 3.11
N LEU A 248 1.16 16.09 3.38
CA LEU A 248 -0.05 16.87 3.62
C LEU A 248 -0.44 17.57 2.33
N PHE A 249 -1.74 17.60 2.04
CA PHE A 249 -2.28 18.27 0.87
C PHE A 249 -3.65 18.87 1.16
N SER A 250 -4.03 19.86 0.36
CA SER A 250 -5.30 20.57 0.48
C SER A 250 -5.63 21.28 -0.83
N ASP A 251 -6.88 21.71 -0.98
CA ASP A 251 -7.31 22.60 -2.05
C ASP A 251 -7.50 24.04 -1.54
N GLN A 252 -7.74 24.96 -2.46
CA GLN A 252 -7.92 26.37 -2.16
C GLN A 252 -9.14 26.66 -1.27
N GLU A 253 -10.22 25.89 -1.42
CA GLU A 253 -11.48 26.09 -0.69
C GLU A 253 -11.28 25.73 0.78
N THR A 254 -10.76 24.52 1.04
CA THR A 254 -10.41 24.02 2.36
C THR A 254 -9.41 24.95 3.06
N GLN A 255 -8.37 25.42 2.34
CA GLN A 255 -7.42 26.38 2.91
C GLN A 255 -8.08 27.72 3.26
N GLY A 256 -9.07 28.16 2.48
CA GLY A 256 -9.87 29.35 2.76
C GLY A 256 -10.66 29.22 4.06
N GLU A 257 -11.35 28.10 4.26
CA GLU A 257 -12.11 27.84 5.50
C GLU A 257 -11.21 27.84 6.74
N VAL A 258 -10.05 27.18 6.66
CA VAL A 258 -9.06 27.18 7.76
C VAL A 258 -8.53 28.58 8.02
N ALA A 259 -8.25 29.35 6.96
CA ALA A 259 -7.77 30.70 7.08
C ALA A 259 -8.79 31.64 7.73
N ASP A 260 -10.08 31.48 7.42
CA ASP A 260 -11.16 32.27 8.02
C ASP A 260 -11.25 31.99 9.52
N PHE A 261 -11.21 30.71 9.92
CA PHE A 261 -11.15 30.34 11.33
C PHE A 261 -9.95 30.95 12.07
N LEU A 262 -8.76 30.95 11.46
CA LEU A 262 -7.56 31.51 12.08
C LEU A 262 -7.56 33.04 12.13
N ALA A 263 -8.16 33.69 11.14
CA ALA A 263 -8.30 35.15 11.13
C ALA A 263 -9.14 35.66 12.31
N ASP A 264 -10.07 34.84 12.80
CA ASP A 264 -10.91 35.12 13.97
C ASP A 264 -10.16 34.92 15.31
N GLN A 265 -9.00 34.26 15.30
CA GLN A 265 -8.14 34.05 16.47
C GLN A 265 -7.14 35.20 16.67
N GLU A 266 -6.83 35.55 17.92
CA GLU A 266 -5.89 36.62 18.23
C GLU A 266 -4.47 36.28 17.70
N GLY A 267 -3.97 37.10 16.77
CA GLY A 267 -2.66 36.92 16.15
C GLY A 267 -2.61 35.97 14.93
N GLY A 268 -3.74 35.39 14.51
CA GLY A 268 -3.79 34.41 13.42
C GLY A 268 -3.84 34.99 12.00
N LEU A 269 -3.92 36.31 11.84
CA LEU A 269 -4.12 36.97 10.53
C LEU A 269 -2.96 36.73 9.54
N ALA A 270 -1.71 36.75 10.00
CA ALA A 270 -0.55 36.52 9.13
C ALA A 270 -0.50 35.06 8.62
N GLU A 271 -0.83 34.10 9.48
CA GLU A 271 -0.94 32.69 9.11
C GLU A 271 -2.13 32.47 8.16
N ALA A 272 -3.28 33.09 8.42
CA ALA A 272 -4.44 33.03 7.53
C ALA A 272 -4.10 33.53 6.11
N GLU A 273 -3.36 34.63 5.97
CA GLU A 273 -2.91 35.13 4.67
C GLU A 273 -1.99 34.13 3.93
N LYS A 274 -1.10 33.44 4.65
CA LYS A 274 -0.22 32.42 4.07
C LYS A 274 -1.00 31.22 3.52
N LEU A 275 -2.09 30.82 4.17
CA LEU A 275 -2.97 29.75 3.71
C LEU A 275 -3.81 30.18 2.52
N ARG A 276 -4.39 31.39 2.56
CA ARG A 276 -5.17 31.95 1.44
C ARG A 276 -4.35 32.05 0.16
N CYS A 277 -3.06 32.39 0.26
CA CYS A 277 -2.18 32.44 -0.92
C CYS A 277 -1.55 31.07 -1.27
N GLY A 278 -1.88 30.01 -0.54
CA GLY A 278 -1.39 28.65 -0.79
C GLY A 278 0.12 28.49 -0.58
N SER A 279 0.76 29.43 0.12
CA SER A 279 2.20 29.39 0.41
C SER A 279 2.54 28.41 1.53
N HIS A 280 1.56 28.08 2.37
CA HIS A 280 1.72 27.20 3.51
C HIS A 280 0.51 26.27 3.66
N LEU A 281 0.70 25.20 4.41
CA LEU A 281 -0.35 24.29 4.86
C LEU A 281 -0.30 24.10 6.38
N LEU A 282 -1.46 23.78 6.95
CA LEU A 282 -1.63 23.33 8.34
C LEU A 282 -2.29 21.94 8.34
N PRO A 283 -1.82 20.98 9.14
CA PRO A 283 -2.55 19.73 9.34
C PRO A 283 -3.89 20.00 10.02
N TRP A 284 -4.99 19.44 9.53
CA TRP A 284 -6.33 19.73 10.07
C TRP A 284 -6.49 19.38 11.56
N GLY A 285 -5.69 18.44 12.08
CA GLY A 285 -5.71 18.04 13.49
C GLY A 285 -5.48 19.19 14.49
N PHE A 286 -4.97 20.34 14.05
CA PHE A 286 -4.72 21.51 14.92
C PHE A 286 -5.97 22.35 15.25
N LEU A 287 -7.12 22.08 14.63
CA LEU A 287 -8.36 22.87 14.82
C LEU A 287 -9.38 22.21 15.76
N ASN A 288 -9.25 20.91 16.02
CA ASN A 288 -10.12 20.22 16.97
C ASN A 288 -9.47 20.28 18.36
N ASP A 289 -10.26 20.62 19.39
CA ASP A 289 -9.89 20.78 20.81
C ASP A 289 -9.03 19.64 21.41
N GLU A 290 -8.89 18.49 20.75
CA GLU A 290 -8.11 17.33 21.23
C GLU A 290 -6.58 17.47 21.06
N PHE A 291 -6.08 18.46 20.30
CA PHE A 291 -4.63 18.64 20.06
C PHE A 291 -4.03 19.88 20.75
N VAL A 292 -4.87 20.71 21.39
CA VAL A 292 -4.38 21.66 22.40
C VAL A 292 -4.16 20.84 23.65
N ASP A 293 -2.92 20.37 23.84
CA ASP A 293 -2.48 19.75 25.09
C ASP A 293 -3.03 20.58 26.27
N GLU A 294 -3.73 19.95 27.22
CA GLU A 294 -4.27 20.60 28.43
C GLU A 294 -3.14 21.21 29.32
N ASN A 295 -1.88 21.08 28.89
CA ASN A 295 -0.74 21.76 29.47
C ASN A 295 -0.31 22.97 28.62
N PRO A 296 -0.55 24.22 29.09
CA PRO A 296 0.04 25.40 28.47
C PRO A 296 1.57 25.31 28.49
N PRO A 297 2.28 25.91 27.52
CA PRO A 297 3.72 25.76 27.35
C PRO A 297 4.46 26.32 28.57
N GLY A 298 4.84 25.42 29.46
CA GLY A 298 5.37 25.75 30.77
C GLY A 298 6.06 24.55 31.42
N LYS A 299 6.76 23.72 30.63
CA LYS A 299 7.86 22.82 31.03
C LYS A 299 8.35 22.06 29.80
N GLY A 300 9.38 22.59 29.15
CA GLY A 300 10.19 21.86 28.16
C GLY A 300 9.49 21.51 26.84
N THR A 301 8.86 22.48 26.19
CA THR A 301 8.12 22.25 24.93
C THR A 301 9.01 22.43 23.71
N GLN A 302 9.25 21.36 22.96
CA GLN A 302 9.55 21.48 21.53
C GLN A 302 8.46 22.38 20.93
N THR A 303 8.85 23.52 20.34
CA THR A 303 7.93 24.33 19.55
C THR A 303 7.52 23.52 18.33
N THR A 304 6.40 22.80 18.41
CA THR A 304 5.87 22.05 17.27
C THR A 304 5.56 23.05 16.18
N ARG A 305 6.30 22.98 15.06
CA ARG A 305 6.02 23.81 13.89
C ARG A 305 4.62 23.46 13.40
N THR A 306 3.70 24.43 13.42
CA THR A 306 2.30 24.19 13.04
C THR A 306 2.07 24.45 11.56
N SER A 307 2.91 25.29 10.92
CA SER A 307 2.79 25.73 9.53
C SER A 307 4.00 25.35 8.67
N PHE A 308 3.71 24.80 7.50
CA PHE A 308 4.70 24.22 6.60
C PHE A 308 4.61 24.85 5.22
N ALA A 309 5.75 25.24 4.65
CA ALA A 309 5.80 25.81 3.31
C ALA A 309 5.27 24.81 2.29
N ALA A 310 4.36 25.27 1.44
CA ALA A 310 3.64 24.45 0.48
C ALA A 310 4.18 24.64 -0.93
N ARG A 311 3.98 23.62 -1.74
CA ARG A 311 4.17 23.58 -3.18
C ARG A 311 2.79 23.49 -3.83
N ALA A 312 2.71 23.84 -5.11
CA ALA A 312 1.48 23.74 -5.86
C ALA A 312 1.67 22.86 -7.10
N VAL A 313 0.74 21.94 -7.34
CA VAL A 313 0.70 21.10 -8.55
C VAL A 313 -0.75 20.82 -8.91
N ALA A 314 -1.09 20.96 -10.20
CA ALA A 314 -2.46 20.70 -10.71
C ALA A 314 -3.60 21.40 -9.92
N GLY A 315 -3.34 22.55 -9.29
CA GLY A 315 -4.33 23.27 -8.47
C GLY A 315 -4.48 22.73 -7.03
N ALA A 316 -3.67 21.77 -6.61
CA ALA A 316 -3.53 21.32 -5.23
C ALA A 316 -2.33 22.00 -4.56
N PHE A 317 -2.43 22.23 -3.26
CA PHE A 317 -1.31 22.64 -2.41
C PHE A 317 -0.83 21.44 -1.59
N TRP A 318 0.48 21.26 -1.43
CA TRP A 318 1.03 20.11 -0.71
C TRP A 318 2.40 20.37 -0.08
N CYS A 319 2.78 19.58 0.94
CA CYS A 319 4.12 19.60 1.52
C CYS A 319 4.50 18.24 2.12
N LEU A 320 5.82 18.03 2.30
CA LEU A 320 6.36 16.92 3.08
C LEU A 320 6.80 17.42 4.45
N ILE A 321 6.29 16.78 5.49
CA ILE A 321 6.63 17.05 6.88
C ILE A 321 7.55 15.92 7.35
N GLU A 322 8.70 16.30 7.94
CA GLU A 322 9.68 15.36 8.49
C GLU A 322 9.14 14.73 9.77
N GLU A 323 9.56 13.50 10.07
CA GLU A 323 9.17 12.77 11.29
C GLU A 323 9.38 13.58 12.57
N SER A 324 10.50 14.32 12.68
CA SER A 324 10.80 15.15 13.84
C SER A 324 9.84 16.34 14.04
N ASP A 325 9.16 16.75 12.97
CA ASP A 325 8.20 17.86 12.98
C ASP A 325 6.75 17.34 13.10
N MET A 326 6.55 16.02 13.12
CA MET A 326 5.23 15.43 13.34
C MET A 326 4.86 15.48 14.82
N PRO A 327 3.62 15.87 15.16
CA PRO A 327 3.17 15.80 16.53
C PRO A 327 3.06 14.33 17.00
N PRO A 328 3.41 14.00 18.27
CA PRO A 328 3.34 12.63 18.79
C PRO A 328 1.95 11.99 18.73
N SER A 329 0.90 12.81 18.73
CA SER A 329 -0.49 12.38 18.58
C SER A 329 -0.85 11.97 17.14
N LEU A 330 -0.03 12.34 16.15
CA LEU A 330 -0.13 11.92 14.76
C LEU A 330 0.74 10.70 14.48
N TYR A 331 1.97 10.69 14.98
CA TYR A 331 2.89 9.58 14.81
C TYR A 331 3.86 9.52 15.99
N GLN A 332 3.94 8.37 16.66
CA GLN A 332 4.79 8.16 17.83
C GLN A 332 6.18 7.61 17.46
N GLY A 333 6.54 7.63 16.18
CA GLY A 333 7.71 6.94 15.67
C GLY A 333 7.44 5.46 15.34
N PRO A 334 8.43 4.76 14.78
CA PRO A 334 8.33 3.34 14.48
C PRO A 334 8.21 2.51 15.77
N ARG A 335 7.46 1.41 15.71
CA ARG A 335 7.36 0.48 16.86
C ARG A 335 8.70 -0.25 17.05
N GLN A 336 9.00 -0.67 18.28
CA GLN A 336 10.30 -1.30 18.62
C GLN A 336 10.65 -2.54 17.77
N ASN A 337 9.64 -3.27 17.28
CA ASN A 337 9.82 -4.47 16.46
C ASN A 337 9.44 -4.23 14.99
N GLU A 338 9.38 -2.97 14.56
CA GLU A 338 9.04 -2.66 13.19
C GLU A 338 10.22 -2.93 12.26
N THR A 339 10.00 -3.75 11.24
CA THR A 339 10.99 -4.08 10.22
C THR A 339 10.81 -3.16 9.01
N SER A 340 11.90 -2.69 8.40
CA SER A 340 11.84 -1.98 7.11
C SER A 340 11.65 -2.96 5.95
N TRP A 341 11.14 -2.46 4.81
CA TRP A 341 10.98 -3.32 3.64
C TRP A 341 12.32 -3.91 3.18
N ASP A 342 13.41 -3.14 3.26
CA ASP A 342 14.74 -3.63 2.90
C ASP A 342 15.21 -4.77 3.80
N ALA A 343 15.06 -4.59 5.12
CA ALA A 343 15.44 -5.61 6.09
C ALA A 343 14.60 -6.89 5.91
N PHE A 344 13.30 -6.74 5.63
CA PHE A 344 12.42 -7.87 5.35
C PHE A 344 12.84 -8.64 4.09
N LYS A 345 13.13 -7.95 2.99
CA LYS A 345 13.62 -8.58 1.74
C LYS A 345 14.93 -9.34 1.97
N LEU A 346 15.89 -8.72 2.67
CA LEU A 346 17.17 -9.35 2.97
C LEU A 346 17.01 -10.58 3.88
N GLY A 347 16.13 -10.49 4.88
CA GLY A 347 15.77 -11.61 5.74
C GLY A 347 15.19 -12.76 4.94
N LEU A 348 14.25 -12.48 4.04
CA LEU A 348 13.61 -13.49 3.21
C LEU A 348 14.58 -14.13 2.18
N LEU A 349 15.51 -13.34 1.65
CA LEU A 349 16.55 -13.84 0.74
C LEU A 349 17.52 -14.81 1.43
N ALA A 350 17.63 -14.79 2.76
CA ALA A 350 18.41 -15.76 3.52
C ALA A 350 17.67 -17.09 3.77
N VAL A 351 16.35 -17.12 3.55
CA VAL A 351 15.51 -18.30 3.84
C VAL A 351 15.72 -19.38 2.78
N PRO A 352 15.98 -20.63 3.18
CA PRO A 352 16.05 -21.76 2.24
C PRO A 352 14.75 -21.98 1.47
N LEU A 353 14.83 -22.63 0.32
CA LEU A 353 13.63 -23.05 -0.42
C LEU A 353 12.77 -23.96 0.47
N ASN A 354 11.45 -23.83 0.33
CA ASN A 354 10.45 -24.58 1.07
C ASN A 354 10.35 -24.29 2.59
N GLU A 355 11.18 -23.43 3.16
CA GLU A 355 11.08 -23.10 4.57
C GLU A 355 10.04 -22.01 4.84
N ASP A 356 9.26 -22.23 5.89
CA ASP A 356 8.32 -21.25 6.40
C ASP A 356 9.04 -20.43 7.47
N THR A 357 9.27 -19.15 7.19
CA THR A 357 9.76 -18.24 8.23
C THR A 357 8.61 -17.51 8.90
N ALA A 358 8.68 -17.43 10.23
CA ALA A 358 8.15 -16.30 10.97
C ALA A 358 9.22 -15.21 10.88
N ILE A 359 9.04 -14.25 9.96
CA ILE A 359 9.87 -13.04 9.87
C ILE A 359 9.13 -11.91 10.56
#